data_AF-X6PDS6-F1
#
_entry.id   AF-X6PDS6-F1
#
_cell.length_a   1.000
_cell.length_b   1.000
_cell.length_c   1.000
_cell.angle_alpha   90.00
_cell.angle_beta   90.00
_cell.angle_gamma   90.00
#
_symmetry.space_group_name_H-M   'P 1'
#
loop_
_entity.id
_entity.type
_entity.pdbx_description
1 polymer ?
#
loop_
_entity_poly.entity_id
_entity_poly.type
_entity_poly.pdbx_seq_one_letter_code
_entity_poly.pdbx_strand_id
1 'polypeptide(L)'
;MSLFWTIIDWTLDHLTPQSLLNIILWLVGWFFVCYLLEFGVVYLMITIIYLIFTNLGKRKKGELSAYSMFNHNFEQITGTFDGEFYDNMLRHGGSSTANLDKTKKNIQQHQSNQNINDPCACDSGKKYKKCCMKNSRQSLIQSTDDYSSD
;
A
#
# COMPACT_ATOMS: atom_id res chain seq x y z
N MET A 1 8.24 35.65 -19.69
CA MET A 1 7.91 37.02 -19.21
C MET A 1 6.47 37.15 -18.76
N SER A 2 5.45 36.72 -19.53
CA SER A 2 4.02 36.92 -19.18
C SER A 2 3.54 36.15 -17.95
N LEU A 3 3.99 34.91 -17.72
CA LEU A 3 3.60 34.09 -16.56
C LEU A 3 4.03 34.70 -15.21
N PHE A 4 5.12 35.48 -15.21
CA PHE A 4 5.66 36.08 -13.99
C PHE A 4 4.76 37.22 -13.51
N TRP A 5 4.29 38.07 -14.44
CA TRP A 5 3.38 39.18 -14.14
C TRP A 5 1.99 38.70 -13.74
N THR A 6 1.45 37.65 -14.39
CA THR A 6 0.14 37.10 -14.00
C THR A 6 0.13 36.50 -12.59
N ILE A 7 1.26 35.89 -12.17
CA ILE A 7 1.40 35.39 -10.81
C ILE A 7 1.46 36.57 -9.84
N ILE A 8 2.23 37.62 -10.15
CA ILE A 8 2.34 38.82 -9.32
C ILE A 8 0.96 39.48 -9.15
N ASP A 9 0.22 39.68 -10.24
CA ASP A 9 -1.10 40.32 -10.19
C ASP A 9 -2.11 39.46 -9.40
N TRP A 10 -2.11 38.14 -9.61
CA TRP A 10 -2.94 37.21 -8.81
C TRP A 10 -2.58 37.23 -7.32
N THR A 11 -1.29 37.33 -7.00
CA THR A 11 -0.79 37.36 -5.62
C THR A 11 -1.14 38.67 -4.94
N LEU A 12 -1.07 39.79 -5.67
CA LEU A 12 -1.45 41.12 -5.19
C LEU A 12 -2.97 41.22 -4.97
N ASP A 13 -3.79 40.61 -5.83
CA ASP A 13 -5.25 40.57 -5.67
C ASP A 13 -5.69 39.71 -4.47
N HIS A 14 -4.96 38.65 -4.14
CA HIS A 14 -5.23 37.82 -2.94
C HIS A 14 -4.65 38.41 -1.65
N LEU A 15 -3.87 39.49 -1.74
CA LEU A 15 -3.24 40.17 -0.61
C LEU A 15 -4.22 41.10 0.09
N THR A 16 -5.26 40.50 0.68
CA THR A 16 -6.26 41.22 1.47
C THR A 16 -5.64 41.87 2.71
N PRO A 17 -6.19 43.00 3.22
CA PRO A 17 -5.67 43.64 4.44
C PRO A 17 -5.67 42.71 5.66
N GLN A 18 -6.57 41.73 5.69
CA GLN A 18 -6.61 40.69 6.72
C GLN A 18 -5.42 39.73 6.62
N SER A 19 -5.06 39.30 5.41
CA SER A 19 -3.88 38.44 5.19
C SER A 19 -2.58 39.15 5.55
N LEU A 20 -2.47 40.45 5.24
CA LEU A 20 -1.33 41.29 5.62
C LEU A 20 -1.17 41.39 7.13
N LEU A 21 -2.26 41.61 7.86
CA LEU A 21 -2.25 41.69 9.32
C LEU A 21 -1.73 40.38 9.94
N ASN A 22 -2.18 39.23 9.42
CA ASN A 22 -1.71 37.93 9.88
C ASN A 22 -0.21 37.71 9.61
N ILE A 23 0.29 38.12 8.43
CA ILE A 23 1.71 38.02 8.08
C ILE A 23 2.57 38.91 8.97
N ILE A 24 2.14 40.15 9.22
CA ILE A 24 2.87 41.09 10.10
C ILE A 24 2.90 40.55 11.54
N LEU A 25 1.77 40.06 12.04
CA LEU A 25 1.69 39.49 13.40
C LEU A 25 2.60 38.26 13.54
N TRP A 26 2.67 37.41 12.51
CA TRP A 26 3.59 36.28 12.48
C TRP A 26 5.06 36.73 12.48
N LEU A 27 5.43 37.73 11.67
CA LEU A 27 6.79 38.29 11.63
C LEU A 27 7.21 38.92 12.96
N VAL A 28 6.29 39.63 13.63
CA VAL A 28 6.54 40.20 14.96
C VAL A 28 6.76 39.10 16.00
N GLY A 29 5.94 38.04 15.96
CA GLY A 29 6.10 36.87 16.84
C GLY A 29 7.43 36.17 16.61
N TRP A 30 7.83 35.98 15.35
CA TRP A 30 9.13 35.43 15.00
C TRP A 30 10.28 36.30 15.50
N PHE A 31 10.22 37.62 15.26
CA PHE A 31 11.23 38.57 15.71
C PHE A 31 11.37 38.58 17.24
N PHE A 32 10.24 38.52 17.97
CA PHE A 32 10.23 38.43 19.43
C PHE A 32 10.93 37.16 19.93
N VAL A 33 10.65 36.00 19.32
CA VAL A 33 11.31 34.74 19.67
C VAL A 33 12.80 34.77 19.32
N CYS A 34 13.18 35.35 18.18
CA CYS A 34 14.58 35.56 17.83
C CYS A 34 15.32 36.42 18.86
N TYR A 35 14.69 37.49 19.35
CA TYR A 35 15.33 38.44 20.26
C TYR A 35 15.38 37.95 21.71
N LEU A 36 14.32 37.30 22.22
CA LEU A 36 14.28 36.85 23.62
C LEU A 36 14.96 35.51 23.85
N LEU A 37 14.81 34.58 22.89
CA LEU A 37 15.23 33.20 23.06
C LEU A 37 16.46 32.87 22.23
N GLU A 38 16.90 33.73 21.31
CA GLU A 38 17.99 33.47 20.34
C GLU A 38 17.77 32.23 19.44
N PHE A 39 16.66 31.50 19.62
CA PHE A 39 16.29 30.28 18.90
C PHE A 39 15.21 30.53 17.84
N GLY A 40 15.43 31.50 16.95
CA GLY A 40 14.52 31.84 15.85
C GLY A 40 14.21 30.69 14.89
N VAL A 41 15.14 29.74 14.74
CA VAL A 41 15.01 28.58 13.85
C VAL A 41 13.93 27.61 14.34
N VAL A 42 13.78 27.43 15.65
CA VAL A 42 12.79 26.50 16.22
C VAL A 42 11.37 26.99 15.91
N TYR A 43 11.14 28.30 15.96
CA TYR A 43 9.88 28.91 15.55
C TYR A 43 9.53 28.62 14.09
N LEU A 44 10.51 28.72 13.19
CA LEU A 44 10.31 28.37 11.78
C LEU A 44 10.04 26.88 11.58
N MET A 45 10.76 26.00 12.28
CA MET A 45 10.52 24.55 12.21
C MET A 45 9.08 24.20 12.61
N ILE A 46 8.60 24.75 13.72
CA ILE A 46 7.21 24.55 14.18
C ILE A 46 6.23 25.14 13.17
N THR A 47 6.52 26.34 12.64
CA THR A 47 5.66 26.98 11.64
C THR A 47 5.54 26.14 10.37
N ILE A 48 6.64 25.59 9.86
CA ILE A 48 6.64 24.73 8.65
C ILE A 48 5.81 23.48 8.90
N ILE A 49 5.99 22.83 10.05
CA ILE A 49 5.19 21.67 10.44
C ILE A 49 3.70 22.04 10.50
N TYR A 50 3.37 23.17 11.13
CA TYR A 50 2.00 23.67 11.20
C TYR A 50 1.42 23.99 9.81
N LEU A 51 2.20 24.58 8.91
CA LEU A 51 1.79 24.86 7.53
C LEU A 51 1.55 23.58 6.77
N ILE A 52 2.37 22.55 6.94
CA ILE A 52 2.12 21.23 6.33
C ILE A 52 0.75 20.73 6.81
N PHE A 53 0.53 20.62 8.12
CA PHE A 53 -0.73 20.09 8.65
C PHE A 53 -1.98 20.90 8.24
N THR A 54 -1.87 22.22 8.14
CA THR A 54 -2.98 23.08 7.72
C THR A 54 -3.17 23.12 6.20
N ASN A 55 -2.12 22.81 5.43
CA ASN A 55 -2.17 22.69 3.98
C ASN A 55 -2.53 21.27 3.50
N LEU A 56 -2.51 20.27 4.38
CA LEU A 56 -3.03 18.93 4.10
C LEU A 56 -4.50 19.04 3.67
N GLY A 57 -4.75 18.88 2.36
CA GLY A 57 -6.08 18.92 1.79
C GLY A 57 -6.97 17.80 2.35
N LYS A 58 -8.27 18.07 2.45
CA LYS A 58 -9.27 17.05 2.81
C LYS A 58 -9.42 16.09 1.63
N ARG A 59 -8.95 14.84 1.80
CA ARG A 59 -9.18 13.74 0.85
C ARG A 59 -10.67 13.47 0.72
N LYS A 60 -11.18 13.29 -0.50
CA LYS A 60 -12.54 12.78 -0.70
C LYS A 60 -12.58 11.29 -0.35
N LYS A 61 -13.66 10.82 0.28
CA LYS A 61 -13.87 9.38 0.55
C LYS A 61 -13.85 8.63 -0.78
N GLY A 62 -12.82 7.82 -1.01
CA GLY A 62 -12.62 7.04 -2.25
C GLY A 62 -11.40 7.43 -3.09
N GLU A 63 -10.67 8.49 -2.73
CA GLU A 63 -9.42 8.83 -3.43
C GLU A 63 -8.30 7.85 -3.03
N LEU A 64 -7.80 7.12 -4.03
CA LEU A 64 -6.68 6.19 -3.94
C LEU A 64 -5.50 6.86 -3.22
N SER A 65 -5.05 6.27 -2.11
CA SER A 65 -3.77 6.66 -1.54
C SER A 65 -2.66 6.30 -2.53
N ALA A 66 -1.50 6.98 -2.48
CA ALA A 66 -0.35 6.63 -3.32
C ALA A 66 0.06 5.14 -3.20
N TYR A 67 -0.32 4.48 -2.11
CA TYR A 67 -0.10 3.06 -1.87
C TYR A 67 -1.07 2.17 -2.65
N SER A 68 -2.28 2.65 -2.94
CA SER A 68 -3.27 1.93 -3.73
C SER A 68 -2.93 1.88 -5.22
N MET A 69 -2.03 2.76 -5.70
CA MET A 69 -1.40 2.62 -7.02
C MET A 69 -0.64 1.30 -7.18
N PHE A 70 -0.13 0.75 -6.07
CA PHE A 70 0.60 -0.52 -6.06
C PHE A 70 -0.21 -1.69 -5.48
N ASN A 71 -1.41 -1.42 -4.96
CA ASN A 71 -2.27 -2.42 -4.33
C ASN A 71 -3.73 -2.22 -4.74
N HIS A 72 -4.04 -2.63 -5.97
CA HIS A 72 -5.36 -2.49 -6.59
C HIS A 72 -6.46 -3.26 -5.85
N ASN A 73 -6.12 -4.37 -5.17
CA ASN A 73 -7.08 -5.20 -4.45
C ASN A 73 -7.26 -4.81 -2.98
N PHE A 74 -6.53 -3.79 -2.49
CA PHE A 74 -6.50 -3.40 -1.07
C PHE A 74 -6.16 -4.58 -0.14
N GLU A 75 -5.42 -5.57 -0.63
CA GLU A 75 -5.00 -6.71 0.17
C GLU A 75 -3.78 -6.31 1.00
N GLN A 76 -3.77 -6.65 2.29
CA GLN A 76 -2.62 -6.36 3.13
C GLN A 76 -1.41 -7.11 2.57
N ILE A 77 -0.37 -6.36 2.17
CA ILE A 77 0.81 -6.97 1.54
C ILE A 77 1.43 -7.93 2.55
N THR A 78 1.57 -9.19 2.16
CA THR A 78 2.20 -10.23 2.98
C THR A 78 3.63 -9.78 3.35
N GLY A 79 3.88 -9.56 4.64
CA GLY A 79 5.14 -9.00 5.14
C GLY A 79 5.05 -7.57 5.70
N THR A 80 3.90 -6.89 5.59
CA THR A 80 3.63 -5.70 6.40
C THR A 80 3.53 -6.10 7.86
N PHE A 81 4.23 -5.39 8.74
CA PHE A 81 4.17 -5.61 10.19
C PHE A 81 2.80 -5.16 10.71
N ASP A 82 1.84 -6.09 10.76
CA ASP A 82 0.53 -5.86 11.32
C ASP A 82 0.49 -6.20 12.81
N GLY A 83 -0.26 -5.41 13.58
CA GLY A 83 -0.38 -5.59 15.03
C GLY A 83 -1.02 -6.93 15.40
N GLU A 84 -1.97 -7.40 14.59
CA GLU A 84 -2.63 -8.69 14.79
C GLU A 84 -1.67 -9.87 14.59
N PHE A 85 -0.77 -9.77 13.60
CA PHE A 85 0.28 -10.77 13.35
C PHE A 85 1.26 -10.84 14.53
N TYR A 86 1.65 -9.70 15.08
CA TYR A 86 2.55 -9.62 16.24
C TYR A 86 1.90 -10.17 17.51
N ASP A 87 0.65 -9.79 17.82
CA ASP A 87 -0.08 -10.32 18.98
C ASP A 87 -0.28 -11.84 18.88
N ASN A 88 -0.57 -12.35 17.68
CA ASN A 88 -0.65 -13.78 17.43
C ASN A 88 0.71 -14.48 17.63
N MET A 89 1.81 -13.88 17.16
CA MET A 89 3.17 -14.40 17.37
C MET A 89 3.55 -14.44 18.85
N LEU A 90 3.22 -13.39 19.61
CA LEU A 90 3.45 -13.33 21.06
C LEU A 90 2.63 -14.36 21.83
N ARG A 91 1.35 -14.51 21.49
CA ARG A 91 0.44 -15.44 22.17
C ARG A 91 0.70 -16.91 21.83
N HIS A 92 1.12 -17.21 20.60
CA HIS A 92 1.29 -18.58 20.11
C HIS A 92 2.75 -19.00 19.93
N GLY A 93 3.71 -18.23 20.46
CA GLY A 93 5.09 -18.68 20.61
C GLY A 93 5.82 -18.99 19.29
N GLY A 94 5.68 -18.14 18.27
CA GLY A 94 6.60 -18.16 17.12
C GLY A 94 6.38 -19.26 16.07
N SER A 95 5.14 -19.69 15.81
CA SER A 95 4.84 -20.60 14.69
C SER A 95 4.17 -19.86 13.53
N SER A 96 4.97 -19.24 12.65
CA SER A 96 4.54 -18.60 11.39
C SER A 96 3.93 -19.56 10.36
N THR A 97 3.73 -20.84 10.69
CA THR A 97 3.28 -21.90 9.76
C THR A 97 1.83 -22.35 10.00
N ALA A 98 1.19 -21.99 11.12
CA ALA A 98 -0.16 -22.48 11.43
C ALA A 98 -1.27 -21.90 10.53
N ASN A 99 -1.03 -20.76 9.85
CA ASN A 99 -2.01 -20.13 8.96
C ASN A 99 -1.72 -20.36 7.46
N LEU A 100 -0.45 -20.57 7.06
CA LEU A 100 -0.13 -20.93 5.68
C LEU A 100 -0.64 -22.34 5.31
N ASP A 101 -0.72 -23.25 6.30
CA ASP A 101 -1.28 -24.59 6.12
C ASP A 101 -2.80 -24.61 5.95
N LYS A 102 -3.53 -23.60 6.46
CA LYS A 102 -4.98 -23.48 6.24
C LYS A 102 -5.30 -23.03 4.82
N THR A 103 -4.53 -22.11 4.26
CA THR A 103 -4.73 -21.64 2.88
C THR A 103 -4.33 -22.70 1.84
N LYS A 104 -3.24 -23.46 2.07
CA LYS A 104 -2.88 -24.59 1.19
C LYS A 104 -3.94 -25.70 1.19
N LYS A 105 -4.59 -25.98 2.32
CA LYS A 105 -5.68 -26.96 2.39
C LYS A 105 -6.95 -26.50 1.64
N ASN A 106 -7.21 -25.20 1.53
CA ASN A 106 -8.35 -24.69 0.76
C ASN A 106 -8.09 -24.64 -0.76
N ILE A 107 -6.84 -24.48 -1.22
CA ILE A 107 -6.52 -24.50 -2.66
C ILE A 107 -6.38 -25.95 -3.19
N GLN A 108 -6.00 -26.91 -2.34
CA GLN A 108 -5.96 -28.33 -2.71
C GLN A 108 -7.33 -29.04 -2.64
N GLN A 109 -8.41 -28.34 -2.29
CA GLN A 109 -9.78 -28.87 -2.30
C GLN A 109 -10.53 -28.68 -3.61
N HIS A 110 -9.84 -28.26 -4.69
CA HIS A 110 -10.23 -28.68 -6.03
C HIS A 110 -9.64 -30.06 -6.41
N GLN A 111 -9.24 -30.87 -5.44
CA GLN A 111 -9.24 -32.32 -5.63
C GLN A 111 -10.69 -32.80 -5.55
N SER A 112 -11.27 -32.89 -6.74
CA SER A 112 -12.47 -33.67 -7.04
C SER A 112 -12.59 -34.86 -6.09
N ASN A 113 -13.74 -35.00 -5.42
CA ASN A 113 -14.22 -36.26 -4.84
C ASN A 113 -14.47 -37.33 -5.95
N GLN A 114 -13.60 -37.41 -6.96
CA GLN A 114 -13.62 -38.40 -8.02
C GLN A 114 -12.54 -39.43 -7.71
N ASN A 115 -12.96 -40.68 -7.57
CA ASN A 115 -12.08 -41.77 -7.28
C ASN A 115 -11.13 -41.99 -8.47
N ILE A 116 -9.89 -42.38 -8.21
CA ILE A 116 -8.82 -42.55 -9.22
C ILE A 116 -9.23 -43.51 -10.36
N ASN A 117 -10.16 -44.43 -10.07
CA ASN A 117 -10.67 -45.43 -11.01
C ASN A 117 -11.99 -45.03 -11.69
N ASP A 118 -12.59 -43.89 -11.33
CA ASP A 118 -13.85 -43.41 -11.89
C ASP A 118 -13.66 -42.95 -13.35
N PRO A 119 -14.73 -42.98 -14.15
CA PRO A 119 -14.72 -42.38 -15.48
C PRO A 119 -14.36 -40.90 -15.40
N CYS A 120 -13.49 -40.46 -16.30
CA CYS A 120 -12.95 -39.10 -16.31
C CYS A 120 -14.00 -38.09 -16.80
N ALA A 121 -14.11 -36.93 -16.13
CA ALA A 121 -15.08 -35.88 -16.42
C ALA A 121 -14.93 -35.16 -17.78
N CYS A 122 -13.91 -35.50 -18.57
CA CYS A 122 -13.68 -34.95 -19.91
C CYS A 122 -14.37 -35.76 -21.02
N ASP A 123 -15.35 -36.60 -20.68
CA ASP A 123 -16.11 -37.50 -21.57
C ASP A 123 -15.28 -38.40 -22.49
N SER A 124 -14.01 -38.60 -22.15
CA SER A 124 -13.09 -39.43 -22.95
C SER A 124 -13.37 -40.94 -22.88
N GLY A 125 -14.34 -41.37 -22.07
CA GLY A 125 -14.64 -42.78 -21.79
C GLY A 125 -13.54 -43.54 -21.04
N LYS A 126 -12.47 -42.86 -20.60
CA LYS A 126 -11.29 -43.47 -19.94
C LYS A 126 -11.31 -43.18 -18.44
N LYS A 127 -10.65 -44.04 -17.64
CA LYS A 127 -10.45 -43.82 -16.19
C LYS A 127 -9.67 -42.54 -15.95
N TYR A 128 -10.03 -41.79 -14.90
CA TYR A 128 -9.40 -40.52 -14.51
C TYR A 128 -7.86 -40.59 -14.48
N LYS A 129 -7.31 -41.66 -13.88
CA LYS A 129 -5.86 -41.87 -13.80
C LYS A 129 -5.12 -42.00 -15.12
N LYS A 130 -5.81 -42.43 -16.18
CA LYS A 130 -5.24 -42.66 -17.52
C LYS A 130 -5.53 -41.50 -18.49
N CYS A 131 -6.21 -40.45 -18.04
CA CYS A 131 -6.59 -39.31 -18.87
C CYS A 131 -6.06 -37.99 -18.26
N CYS A 132 -6.91 -37.19 -17.63
CA CYS A 132 -6.54 -35.85 -17.13
C CYS A 132 -5.43 -35.87 -16.08
N MET A 133 -5.28 -36.97 -15.31
CA MET A 133 -4.20 -37.11 -14.32
C MET A 133 -2.81 -37.32 -14.94
N LYS A 134 -2.74 -37.74 -16.21
CA LYS A 134 -1.46 -37.90 -16.93
C LYS A 134 -1.01 -36.57 -17.55
N ASN A 135 -1.96 -35.79 -18.08
CA ASN A 135 -1.70 -34.48 -18.69
C ASN A 135 -1.20 -33.45 -17.67
N SER A 136 -1.73 -33.46 -16.45
CA SER A 136 -1.26 -32.58 -15.36
C SER A 136 0.16 -32.92 -14.86
N ARG A 137 0.62 -34.15 -15.10
CA ARG A 137 1.98 -34.58 -14.77
C ARG A 137 3.00 -34.17 -15.84
N GLN A 138 2.58 -34.09 -17.11
CA GLN A 138 3.43 -33.60 -18.22
C GLN A 138 3.65 -32.09 -18.16
N SER A 139 2.64 -31.30 -17.76
CA SER A 139 2.79 -29.85 -17.61
C SER A 139 3.77 -29.43 -16.51
N LEU A 140 3.99 -30.30 -15.50
CA LEU A 140 4.99 -30.09 -14.45
C LEU A 140 6.43 -30.41 -14.90
N ILE A 141 6.60 -31.32 -15.86
CA ILE A 141 7.91 -31.68 -16.41
C ILE A 141 8.37 -30.61 -17.42
N GLN A 142 7.45 -30.09 -18.22
CA GLN A 142 7.74 -28.99 -19.16
C GLN A 142 8.32 -27.75 -18.45
N SER A 143 7.88 -27.45 -17.23
CA SER A 143 8.37 -26.29 -16.45
C SER A 143 9.75 -26.50 -15.82
N THR A 144 10.24 -27.73 -15.70
CA THR A 144 11.58 -28.00 -15.13
C THR A 144 12.67 -28.02 -16.19
N ASP A 145 12.32 -28.27 -17.44
CA ASP A 145 13.29 -28.37 -18.54
C ASP A 145 13.72 -26.97 -19.06
N ASP A 146 12.87 -25.94 -18.90
CA ASP A 146 13.19 -24.54 -19.26
C ASP A 146 14.22 -23.87 -18.32
N TYR A 147 14.54 -24.46 -17.15
CA TYR A 147 15.50 -23.87 -16.20
C TYR A 147 16.94 -24.41 -16.36
N SER A 148 17.18 -25.41 -17.22
CA SER A 148 18.51 -26.04 -17.39
C SER A 148 19.23 -25.65 -18.69
N SER A 149 18.81 -24.59 -19.37
CA SER A 149 19.39 -24.15 -20.65
C SER A 149 19.97 -22.73 -20.64
N ASP A 150 20.50 -22.27 -19.49
CA ASP A 150 21.38 -21.10 -19.39
C ASP A 150 22.55 -21.38 -18.42
#